data_AF-A0A3E3HXP8-F1
#
_entry.id   AF-A0A3E3HXP8-F1
#
_cell.length_a   1.000
_cell.length_b   1.000
_cell.length_c   1.000
_cell.angle_alpha   90.00
_cell.angle_beta   90.00
_cell.angle_gamma   90.00
#
_symmetry.space_group_name_H-M   'P 1'
#
loop_
_entity.id
_entity.type
_entity.pdbx_description
1 polymer ?
#
loop_
_entity_poly.entity_id
_entity_poly.type
_entity_poly.pdbx_seq_one_letter_code
_entity_poly.pdbx_strand_id
1 'polypeptide(L)'
;MENKQKFIGQLMSGKNPSRSCEDVDEAALSYAEVKALASGDPRIIEMTDLDSQVTKLKLLKANHEGQRYMLEDRLIQFFPQAIKRRQEQIKGLEEDIAHLQAHPQDKDHFSISLAGELYTERKAAGQAIIEACTQMKNVSERIDLGEYRGFPLTLWADTQTQKFQVTMKHSLSHTIELGSDPVGNMARLDHALNIMVENLEENRANLENLTAQMEEAKIEVQRSFPQEQELAEKSDRLNVLRIALNMDGKTVGKRQREAEELESDTQGGQPSIKGMLKRLGVESAATASPPAKGKDMEVAI
;
A
#
# COMPACT_ATOMS: atom_id res chain seq x y z
N MET A 1 11.50 -35.87 15.66
CA MET A 1 10.42 -35.32 16.51
C MET A 1 10.67 -33.86 16.89
N GLU A 2 11.92 -33.42 17.07
CA GLU A 2 12.26 -32.02 17.40
C GLU A 2 11.83 -30.98 16.35
N ASN A 3 11.89 -31.30 15.04
CA ASN A 3 11.47 -30.36 13.99
C ASN A 3 9.97 -30.05 14.02
N LYS A 4 9.12 -31.00 14.45
CA LYS A 4 7.67 -30.76 14.60
C LYS A 4 7.36 -29.88 15.82
N GLN A 5 8.11 -30.02 16.91
CA GLN A 5 7.95 -29.15 18.09
C GLN A 5 8.41 -27.71 17.83
N LYS A 6 9.50 -27.50 17.08
CA LYS A 6 9.92 -26.15 16.66
C LYS A 6 8.92 -25.47 15.74
N PHE A 7 8.29 -26.23 14.83
CA PHE A 7 7.26 -25.73 13.92
C PHE A 7 5.98 -25.30 14.65
N ILE A 8 5.54 -26.09 15.64
CA ILE A 8 4.37 -25.76 16.46
C ILE A 8 4.66 -24.53 17.35
N GLY A 9 5.88 -24.39 17.87
CA GLY A 9 6.29 -23.23 18.65
C GLY A 9 6.29 -21.91 17.86
N GLN A 10 6.67 -21.95 16.58
CA GLN A 10 6.66 -20.77 15.71
C GLN A 10 5.24 -20.32 15.36
N LEU A 11 4.33 -21.27 15.08
CA LEU A 11 2.93 -21.00 14.76
C LEU A 11 2.16 -20.36 15.94
N MET A 12 2.51 -20.71 17.18
CA MET A 12 1.87 -20.19 18.39
C MET A 12 2.37 -18.80 18.82
N SER A 13 3.49 -18.30 18.28
CA SER A 13 4.10 -17.03 18.72
C SER A 13 3.62 -15.79 17.95
N GLY A 14 2.74 -15.96 16.94
CA GLY A 14 2.15 -14.84 16.18
C GLY A 14 3.15 -13.97 15.40
N LYS A 15 4.44 -14.32 15.38
CA LYS A 15 5.43 -13.68 14.50
C LYS A 15 5.32 -14.31 13.12
N ASN A 16 4.73 -13.54 12.20
CA ASN A 16 4.59 -13.88 10.80
C ASN A 16 5.96 -14.30 10.23
N PRO A 17 6.13 -15.53 9.69
CA PRO A 17 7.37 -15.99 9.07
C PRO A 17 7.42 -15.48 7.63
N SER A 18 7.23 -14.18 7.43
CA SER A 18 7.53 -13.53 6.18
C SER A 18 9.04 -13.35 6.11
N ARG A 19 9.70 -14.24 5.36
CA ARG A 19 11.13 -14.26 4.98
C ARG A 19 12.05 -15.00 5.95
N SER A 20 12.06 -16.32 5.82
CA SER A 20 13.26 -17.16 5.99
C SER A 20 13.07 -18.52 5.31
N CYS A 21 12.48 -18.53 4.12
CA CYS A 21 12.48 -19.71 3.24
C CYS A 21 13.46 -19.52 2.07
N GLU A 22 14.56 -18.80 2.28
CA GLU A 22 15.70 -18.79 1.34
C GLU A 22 16.69 -19.94 1.63
N ASP A 23 16.60 -20.61 2.78
CA ASP A 23 17.52 -21.69 3.19
C ASP A 23 16.93 -23.11 3.04
N VAL A 24 15.95 -23.31 2.17
CA VAL A 24 15.51 -24.65 1.78
C VAL A 24 15.59 -24.77 0.27
N ASP A 25 16.61 -25.51 -0.17
CA ASP A 25 16.93 -25.96 -1.53
C ASP A 25 17.83 -25.07 -2.41
N GLU A 26 19.00 -24.69 -1.90
CA GLU A 26 20.18 -24.48 -2.76
C GLU A 26 20.87 -25.82 -3.17
N ALA A 27 20.39 -26.96 -2.65
CA ALA A 27 20.98 -28.29 -2.87
C ALA A 27 20.09 -29.26 -3.68
N ALA A 28 18.88 -28.88 -4.09
CA ALA A 28 18.02 -29.73 -4.91
C ALA A 28 18.26 -29.42 -6.39
N LEU A 29 19.06 -30.26 -7.06
CA LEU A 29 19.21 -30.21 -8.51
C LEU A 29 17.85 -30.34 -9.18
N SER A 30 17.55 -29.44 -10.12
CA SER A 30 16.41 -29.55 -11.01
C SER A 30 16.43 -30.89 -11.73
N TYR A 31 15.25 -31.46 -12.02
CA TYR A 31 15.14 -32.67 -12.84
C TYR A 31 15.91 -32.56 -14.17
N ALA A 32 15.98 -31.35 -14.74
CA ALA A 32 16.79 -31.06 -15.92
C ALA A 32 18.30 -31.19 -15.65
N GLU A 33 18.79 -30.71 -14.50
CA GLU A 33 20.20 -30.79 -14.09
C GLU A 33 20.61 -32.23 -13.79
N VAL A 34 19.74 -33.01 -13.14
CA VAL A 34 19.95 -34.45 -12.91
C VAL A 34 20.02 -35.21 -14.24
N LYS A 35 19.15 -34.89 -15.21
CA LYS A 35 19.17 -35.49 -16.56
C LYS A 35 20.39 -35.08 -17.36
N ALA A 36 20.84 -33.84 -17.23
CA ALA A 36 22.05 -33.34 -17.87
C ALA A 36 23.30 -34.08 -17.35
N LEU A 37 23.42 -34.23 -16.03
CA LEU A 37 24.49 -35.00 -15.38
C LEU A 37 24.49 -36.46 -15.81
N ALA A 38 23.30 -37.07 -15.92
CA ALA A 38 23.16 -38.45 -16.39
C ALA A 38 23.50 -38.63 -17.88
N SER A 39 23.41 -37.57 -18.70
CA SER A 39 23.77 -37.63 -20.13
C SER A 39 25.27 -37.71 -20.37
N GLY A 40 26.08 -37.17 -19.44
CA GLY A 40 27.53 -37.11 -19.54
C GLY A 40 28.08 -36.18 -20.63
N ASP A 41 27.23 -35.49 -21.41
CA ASP A 41 27.68 -34.50 -22.41
C ASP A 41 27.97 -33.16 -21.71
N PRO A 42 29.24 -32.69 -21.71
CA PRO A 42 29.62 -31.42 -21.10
C PRO A 42 28.79 -30.23 -21.62
N ARG A 43 28.34 -30.28 -22.88
CA ARG A 43 27.55 -29.22 -23.50
C ARG A 43 26.12 -29.14 -22.95
N ILE A 44 25.52 -30.28 -22.62
CA ILE A 44 24.17 -30.34 -22.02
C ILE A 44 24.23 -29.90 -20.56
N ILE A 45 25.31 -30.23 -19.86
CA ILE A 45 25.57 -29.77 -18.48
C ILE A 45 25.75 -28.25 -18.45
N GLU A 46 26.63 -27.68 -19.28
CA GLU A 46 26.85 -26.23 -19.38
C GLU A 46 25.56 -25.48 -19.77
N MET A 47 24.79 -26.01 -20.73
CA MET A 47 23.50 -25.43 -21.11
C MET A 47 22.52 -25.36 -19.94
N THR A 48 22.42 -26.43 -19.14
CA THR A 48 21.42 -26.49 -18.06
C THR A 48 21.78 -25.57 -16.90
N ASP A 49 23.08 -25.48 -16.56
CA ASP A 49 23.59 -24.51 -15.58
C ASP A 49 23.35 -23.05 -16.04
N LEU A 50 23.69 -22.74 -17.30
CA LEU A 50 23.43 -21.41 -17.87
C LEU A 50 21.93 -21.08 -17.91
N ASP A 51 21.06 -22.05 -18.17
CA ASP A 51 19.60 -21.86 -18.18
C ASP A 51 19.06 -21.49 -16.79
N SER A 52 19.56 -22.16 -15.75
CA SER A 52 19.25 -21.85 -14.35
C SER A 52 19.71 -20.44 -13.97
N GLN A 53 20.95 -20.09 -14.30
CA GLN A 53 21.52 -18.77 -14.03
C GLN A 53 20.79 -17.65 -14.79
N VAL A 54 20.50 -17.83 -16.08
CA VAL A 54 19.74 -16.86 -16.89
C VAL A 54 18.32 -16.70 -16.34
N THR A 55 17.68 -17.78 -15.89
CA THR A 55 16.34 -17.71 -15.29
C THR A 55 16.35 -16.87 -14.00
N LYS A 56 17.34 -17.10 -13.12
CA LYS A 56 17.54 -16.29 -11.90
C LYS A 56 17.78 -14.81 -12.24
N LEU A 57 18.67 -14.53 -13.18
CA LEU A 57 18.98 -13.15 -13.60
C LEU A 57 17.78 -12.44 -14.24
N LYS A 58 16.96 -13.15 -15.02
CA LYS A 58 15.70 -12.62 -15.58
C LYS A 58 14.68 -12.29 -14.49
N LEU A 59 14.56 -13.13 -13.46
CA LEU A 59 13.70 -12.84 -12.32
C LEU A 59 14.16 -11.58 -11.58
N LEU A 60 15.47 -11.44 -11.33
CA LEU A 60 16.04 -10.25 -10.70
C LEU A 60 15.80 -8.99 -11.55
N LYS A 61 15.98 -9.08 -12.87
CA LYS A 61 15.66 -7.99 -13.79
C LYS A 61 14.19 -7.60 -13.76
N ALA A 62 13.28 -8.58 -13.82
CA ALA A 62 11.84 -8.32 -13.74
C ALA A 62 11.44 -7.68 -12.40
N ASN A 63 12.07 -8.09 -11.30
CA ASN A 63 11.87 -7.45 -9.99
C ASN A 63 12.36 -6.00 -9.98
N HIS A 64 13.55 -5.75 -10.51
CA HIS A 64 14.13 -4.41 -10.64
C HIS A 64 13.26 -3.50 -11.50
N GLU A 65 12.79 -3.97 -12.66
CA GLU A 65 11.87 -3.23 -13.53
C GLU A 65 10.55 -2.92 -12.83
N GLY A 66 9.98 -3.91 -12.11
CA GLY A 66 8.78 -3.71 -11.31
C GLY A 66 8.95 -2.63 -10.24
N GLN A 67 10.07 -2.65 -9.51
CA GLN A 67 10.40 -1.62 -8.52
C GLN A 67 10.55 -0.24 -9.16
N ARG A 68 11.22 -0.17 -10.31
CA ARG A 68 11.38 1.08 -11.06
C ARG A 68 10.03 1.66 -11.49
N TYR A 69 9.13 0.85 -12.06
CA TYR A 69 7.79 1.31 -12.44
C TYR A 69 6.95 1.77 -11.24
N MET A 70 7.02 1.06 -10.11
CA MET A 70 6.35 1.50 -8.88
C MET A 70 6.87 2.85 -8.39
N LEU A 71 8.19 3.07 -8.50
CA LEU A 71 8.83 4.29 -8.07
C LEU A 71 8.53 5.46 -9.02
N GLU A 72 8.48 5.22 -10.34
CA GLU A 72 8.02 6.17 -11.35
C GLU A 72 6.58 6.62 -11.09
N ASP A 73 5.67 5.68 -10.83
CA ASP A 73 4.28 6.02 -10.49
C ASP A 73 4.20 6.86 -9.21
N ARG A 74 5.01 6.50 -8.19
CA ARG A 74 5.10 7.27 -6.94
C ARG A 74 5.61 8.69 -7.18
N LEU A 75 6.59 8.88 -8.06
CA LEU A 75 7.14 10.20 -8.43
C LEU A 75 6.11 11.09 -9.14
N ILE A 76 5.21 10.51 -9.92
CA ILE A 76 4.20 11.25 -10.68
C ILE A 76 2.96 11.52 -9.83
N GLN A 77 2.46 10.50 -9.13
CA GLN A 77 1.17 10.57 -8.43
C GLN A 77 1.33 10.97 -6.96
N PHE A 78 2.17 10.25 -6.22
CA PHE A 78 2.21 10.33 -4.76
C PHE A 78 2.99 11.53 -4.25
N PHE A 79 4.26 11.68 -4.64
CA PHE A 79 5.13 12.72 -4.08
C PHE A 79 4.60 14.14 -4.32
N PRO A 80 4.14 14.52 -5.54
CA PRO A 80 3.61 15.86 -5.77
C PRO A 80 2.36 16.17 -4.93
N GLN A 81 1.45 15.19 -4.80
CA GLN A 81 0.25 15.35 -3.98
C GLN A 81 0.58 15.43 -2.49
N ALA A 82 1.50 14.59 -2.01
CA ALA A 82 1.94 14.60 -0.61
C ALA A 82 2.62 15.92 -0.24
N ILE A 83 3.53 16.41 -1.08
CA ILE A 83 4.22 17.70 -0.92
C ILE A 83 3.20 18.84 -0.90
N LYS A 84 2.30 18.90 -1.88
CA LYS A 84 1.28 19.95 -1.96
C LYS A 84 0.39 19.98 -0.71
N ARG A 85 -0.10 18.81 -0.27
CA ARG A 85 -0.92 18.70 0.93
C ARG A 85 -0.17 19.18 2.18
N ARG A 86 1.11 18.84 2.31
CA ARG A 86 1.94 19.29 3.44
C ARG A 86 2.21 20.79 3.40
N GLN A 87 2.44 21.36 2.22
CA GLN A 87 2.57 22.81 2.05
C GLN A 87 1.28 23.55 2.42
N GLU A 88 0.12 23.04 2.02
CA GLU A 88 -1.18 23.60 2.41
C GLU A 88 -1.40 23.53 3.92
N GLN A 89 -1.03 22.41 4.57
CA GLN A 89 -1.08 22.27 6.02
C GLN A 89 -0.16 23.26 6.74
N ILE A 90 1.08 23.44 6.27
CA ILE A 90 2.02 24.41 6.83
C ILE A 90 1.44 25.82 6.75
N LYS A 91 0.93 26.22 5.58
CA LYS A 91 0.30 27.55 5.41
C LYS A 91 -0.87 27.75 6.37
N GLY A 92 -1.74 26.75 6.50
CA GLY A 92 -2.86 26.83 7.43
C GLY A 92 -2.41 26.94 8.90
N LEU A 93 -1.36 26.21 9.29
CA LEU A 93 -0.77 26.34 10.64
C LEU A 93 -0.12 27.72 10.85
N GLU A 94 0.57 28.27 9.86
CA GLU A 94 1.16 29.61 9.94
C GLU A 94 0.08 30.69 10.13
N GLU A 95 -1.03 30.60 9.38
CA GLU A 95 -2.19 31.49 9.53
C GLU A 95 -2.82 31.37 10.92
N ASP A 96 -3.05 30.14 11.40
CA ASP A 96 -3.62 29.88 12.72
C ASP A 96 -2.70 30.39 13.85
N ILE A 97 -1.38 30.19 13.74
CA ILE A 97 -0.40 30.70 14.71
C ILE A 97 -0.38 32.22 14.71
N ALA A 98 -0.41 32.86 13.53
CA ALA A 98 -0.49 34.31 13.42
C ALA A 98 -1.79 34.84 14.06
N HIS A 99 -2.91 34.16 13.85
CA HIS A 99 -4.19 34.49 14.48
C HIS A 99 -4.14 34.37 16.01
N LEU A 100 -3.50 33.31 16.52
CA LEU A 100 -3.29 33.10 17.95
C LEU A 100 -2.38 34.19 18.57
N GLN A 101 -1.35 34.63 17.84
CA GLN A 101 -0.46 35.69 18.28
C GLN A 101 -1.13 37.08 18.28
N ALA A 102 -2.09 37.31 17.37
CA ALA A 102 -2.91 38.52 17.36
C ALA A 102 -3.90 38.59 18.53
N HIS A 103 -4.22 37.45 19.14
CA HIS A 103 -5.08 37.32 20.32
C HIS A 103 -4.29 36.76 21.53
N PRO A 104 -3.29 37.52 22.03
CA PRO A 104 -2.52 37.09 23.19
C PRO A 104 -3.43 37.06 24.42
N GLN A 105 -3.30 36.01 25.22
CA GLN A 105 -3.93 35.96 26.52
C GLN A 105 -3.12 36.83 27.49
N ASP A 106 -3.78 37.66 28.28
CA ASP A 106 -3.15 38.33 29.41
C ASP A 106 -2.61 37.25 30.37
N LYS A 107 -1.29 37.30 30.63
CA LYS A 107 -0.62 36.30 31.48
C LYS A 107 -1.23 36.20 32.89
N ASP A 108 -1.88 37.27 33.34
CA ASP A 108 -2.46 37.38 34.68
C ASP A 108 -3.97 37.09 34.72
N HIS A 109 -4.67 37.11 33.58
CA HIS A 109 -6.12 36.95 33.53
C HIS A 109 -6.57 36.00 32.41
N PHE A 110 -7.12 34.85 32.81
CA PHE A 110 -7.83 33.95 31.91
C PHE A 110 -9.15 34.59 31.48
N SER A 111 -9.49 34.47 30.19
CA SER A 111 -10.80 34.88 29.67
C SER A 111 -11.23 33.99 28.50
N ILE A 112 -12.51 33.64 28.48
CA ILE A 112 -13.16 32.90 27.39
C ILE A 112 -14.60 33.37 27.27
N SER A 113 -15.10 33.49 26.04
CA SER A 113 -16.50 33.83 25.77
C SER A 113 -17.26 32.54 25.47
N LEU A 114 -18.20 32.17 26.33
CA LEU A 114 -19.05 30.99 26.13
C LEU A 114 -20.51 31.39 26.08
N ALA A 115 -21.23 31.00 25.03
CA ALA A 115 -22.65 31.32 24.82
C ALA A 115 -23.02 32.81 25.00
N GLY A 116 -22.08 33.73 24.74
CA GLY A 116 -22.26 35.18 24.91
C GLY A 116 -21.90 35.72 26.29
N GLU A 117 -21.45 34.88 27.23
CA GLU A 117 -20.97 35.28 28.55
C GLU A 117 -19.44 35.17 28.67
N LEU A 118 -18.82 36.15 29.34
CA LEU A 118 -17.38 36.17 29.57
C LEU A 118 -17.04 35.45 30.89
N TYR A 119 -16.27 34.38 30.80
CA TYR A 119 -15.78 33.63 31.96
C TYR A 119 -14.31 33.96 32.22
N THR A 120 -14.00 34.39 33.45
CA THR A 120 -12.62 34.70 33.89
C THR A 120 -12.02 33.61 34.79
N GLU A 121 -12.83 32.63 35.20
CA GLU A 121 -12.39 31.48 35.97
C GLU A 121 -12.36 30.21 35.12
N ARG A 122 -11.22 29.51 35.07
CA ARG A 122 -11.04 28.26 34.31
C ARG A 122 -12.06 27.19 34.71
N LYS A 123 -12.37 27.08 36.01
CA LYS A 123 -13.31 26.08 36.53
C LYS A 123 -14.74 26.37 36.07
N ALA A 124 -15.17 27.63 36.15
CA ALA A 124 -16.49 28.06 35.68
C ALA A 124 -16.65 27.86 34.17
N ALA A 125 -15.64 28.23 33.38
CA ALA A 125 -15.63 28.01 31.94
C ALA A 125 -15.73 26.52 31.55
N GLY A 126 -14.90 25.67 32.16
CA GLY A 126 -14.94 24.24 31.90
C GLY A 126 -16.28 23.60 32.29
N GLN A 127 -16.92 24.12 33.33
CA GLN A 127 -18.22 23.65 33.80
C GLN A 127 -19.34 24.08 32.83
N ALA A 128 -19.30 25.31 32.31
CA ALA A 128 -20.21 25.78 31.26
C ALA A 128 -20.09 24.93 29.97
N ILE A 129 -18.88 24.51 29.58
CA ILE A 129 -18.68 23.59 28.44
C ILE A 129 -19.34 22.23 28.70
N ILE A 130 -19.15 21.66 29.91
CA ILE A 130 -19.76 20.37 30.27
C ILE A 130 -21.29 20.48 30.33
N GLU A 131 -21.81 21.59 30.88
CA GLU A 131 -23.24 21.86 30.90
C GLU A 131 -23.81 21.93 29.47
N ALA A 132 -23.13 22.62 28.54
CA ALA A 132 -23.51 22.63 27.13
C ALA A 132 -23.51 21.22 26.50
N CYS A 133 -22.56 20.34 26.86
CA CYS A 133 -22.58 18.93 26.46
C CYS A 133 -23.82 18.19 26.97
N THR A 134 -24.21 18.40 28.22
CA THR A 134 -25.39 17.74 28.81
C THR A 134 -26.71 18.26 28.26
N GLN A 135 -26.74 19.50 27.77
CA GLN A 135 -27.91 20.09 27.12
C GLN A 135 -28.07 19.63 25.66
N MET A 136 -27.05 19.01 25.07
CA MET A 136 -27.10 18.48 23.71
C MET A 136 -28.09 17.30 23.63
N LYS A 137 -29.23 17.53 22.96
CA LYS A 137 -30.28 16.50 22.76
C LYS A 137 -30.03 15.64 21.54
N ASN A 138 -29.37 16.19 20.52
CA ASN A 138 -29.11 15.54 19.24
C ASN A 138 -27.60 15.37 19.04
N VAL A 139 -27.14 14.13 18.93
CA VAL A 139 -25.72 13.79 18.71
C VAL A 139 -25.21 14.29 17.35
N SER A 140 -26.12 14.45 16.38
CA SER A 140 -25.80 14.93 15.03
C SER A 140 -25.68 16.46 14.92
N GLU A 141 -26.03 17.20 15.96
CA GLU A 141 -26.08 18.66 15.94
C GLU A 141 -24.72 19.26 16.34
N ARG A 142 -24.36 20.36 15.69
CA ARG A 142 -23.17 21.14 16.02
C ARG A 142 -23.62 22.39 16.76
N ILE A 143 -23.15 22.53 17.99
CA ILE A 143 -23.48 23.64 18.88
C ILE A 143 -22.32 24.61 18.90
N ASP A 144 -22.59 25.89 18.61
CA ASP A 144 -21.61 26.95 18.81
C ASP A 144 -21.48 27.24 20.30
N LEU A 145 -20.28 27.03 20.86
CA LEU A 145 -19.99 27.30 22.26
C LEU A 145 -19.54 28.73 22.50
N GLY A 146 -19.10 29.47 21.47
CA GLY A 146 -18.50 30.79 21.61
C GLY A 146 -17.06 30.82 21.10
N GLU A 147 -16.19 31.59 21.76
CA GLU A 147 -14.87 31.91 21.25
C GLU A 147 -13.80 31.82 22.33
N TYR A 148 -12.67 31.20 21.98
CA TYR A 148 -11.48 31.12 22.82
C TYR A 148 -10.25 31.60 22.09
N ARG A 149 -9.62 32.69 22.58
CA ARG A 149 -8.40 33.29 22.01
C ARG A 149 -8.50 33.57 20.50
N GLY A 150 -9.63 34.07 20.03
CA GLY A 150 -9.87 34.30 18.60
C GLY A 150 -10.51 33.11 17.87
N PHE A 151 -10.51 31.91 18.46
CA PHE A 151 -10.99 30.70 17.78
C PHE A 151 -12.44 30.41 18.13
N PRO A 152 -13.36 30.35 17.14
CA PRO A 152 -14.72 29.88 17.38
C PRO A 152 -14.70 28.40 17.78
N LEU A 153 -15.45 28.09 18.82
CA LEU A 153 -15.56 26.76 19.42
C LEU A 153 -16.87 26.10 19.00
N THR A 154 -16.76 24.98 18.28
CA THR A 154 -17.94 24.18 17.92
C THR A 154 -17.92 22.86 18.68
N LEU A 155 -18.94 22.62 19.49
CA LEU A 155 -19.19 21.35 20.17
C LEU A 155 -20.00 20.41 19.29
N TRP A 156 -19.57 19.16 19.25
CA TRP A 156 -20.30 18.08 18.59
C TRP A 156 -19.97 16.75 19.28
N ALA A 157 -20.83 15.75 19.08
CA ALA A 157 -20.62 14.43 19.64
C ALA A 157 -20.22 13.45 18.54
N ASP A 158 -19.14 12.72 18.77
CA ASP A 158 -18.69 11.68 17.85
C ASP A 158 -19.44 10.38 18.14
N THR A 159 -20.29 9.98 17.19
CA THR A 159 -21.08 8.74 17.29
C THR A 159 -20.23 7.49 17.34
N GLN A 160 -19.01 7.51 16.80
CA GLN A 160 -18.13 6.35 16.75
C GLN A 160 -17.38 6.15 18.06
N THR A 161 -16.86 7.23 18.64
CA THR A 161 -16.14 7.17 19.92
C THR A 161 -17.05 7.32 21.14
N GLN A 162 -18.32 7.73 20.94
CA GLN A 162 -19.29 8.04 22.00
C GLN A 162 -18.80 9.12 22.96
N LYS A 163 -18.04 10.09 22.45
CA LYS A 163 -17.46 11.17 23.24
C LYS A 163 -17.79 12.53 22.63
N PHE A 164 -17.82 13.54 23.50
CA PHE A 164 -17.97 14.93 23.09
C PHE A 164 -16.63 15.48 22.61
N GLN A 165 -16.65 16.23 21.52
CA GLN A 165 -15.48 16.87 20.94
C GLN A 165 -15.76 18.36 20.71
N VAL A 166 -14.73 19.17 20.90
CA VAL A 166 -14.76 20.59 20.57
C VAL A 166 -13.76 20.84 19.48
N THR A 167 -14.22 21.49 18.40
CA THR A 167 -13.38 21.91 17.29
C THR A 167 -13.17 23.41 17.36
N MET A 168 -11.91 23.84 17.41
CA MET A 168 -11.46 25.20 17.13
C MET A 168 -11.20 25.31 15.63
N LYS A 169 -11.91 26.20 14.95
CA LYS A 169 -11.77 26.35 13.50
C LYS A 169 -11.30 27.74 13.11
N HIS A 170 -10.18 27.80 12.38
CA HIS A 170 -9.77 28.98 11.64
C HIS A 170 -9.37 28.57 10.21
N SER A 171 -8.08 28.60 9.84
CA SER A 171 -7.59 28.06 8.58
C SER A 171 -7.60 26.52 8.62
N LEU A 172 -7.16 25.94 9.74
CA LEU A 172 -7.32 24.51 10.01
C LEU A 172 -8.37 24.24 11.09
N SER A 173 -8.76 22.98 11.19
CA SER A 173 -9.69 22.49 12.22
C SER A 173 -8.91 21.70 13.26
N HIS A 174 -8.91 22.19 14.49
CA HIS A 174 -8.22 21.58 15.62
C HIS A 174 -9.27 21.01 16.57
N THR A 175 -9.38 19.69 16.60
CA THR A 175 -10.40 19.00 17.37
C THR A 175 -9.80 18.38 18.61
N ILE A 176 -10.45 18.61 19.76
CA ILE A 176 -10.09 18.03 21.04
C ILE A 176 -11.23 17.17 21.59
N GLU A 177 -10.87 16.10 22.28
CA GLU A 177 -11.81 15.28 23.03
C GLU A 177 -12.03 15.86 24.42
N LEU A 178 -13.30 16.01 24.82
CA LEU A 178 -13.66 16.45 26.16
C LEU A 178 -13.74 15.28 27.15
N GLY A 179 -13.22 15.50 28.35
CA GLY A 179 -13.38 14.62 29.50
C GLY A 179 -14.41 15.14 30.51
N SER A 180 -14.54 14.44 31.64
CA SER A 180 -15.44 14.82 32.74
C SER A 180 -14.88 15.90 33.67
N ASP A 181 -13.59 16.23 33.57
CA ASP A 181 -12.94 17.24 34.41
C ASP A 181 -13.00 18.64 33.77
N PRO A 182 -13.70 19.62 34.39
CA PRO A 182 -13.78 21.00 33.90
C PRO A 182 -12.41 21.65 33.67
N VAL A 183 -11.48 21.51 34.63
CA VAL A 183 -10.18 22.19 34.57
C VAL A 183 -9.28 21.51 33.54
N GLY A 184 -9.31 20.17 33.48
CA GLY A 184 -8.60 19.40 32.47
C GLY A 184 -9.04 19.74 31.04
N ASN A 185 -10.33 20.00 30.79
CA ASN A 185 -10.81 20.40 29.47
C ASN A 185 -10.23 21.75 29.02
N MET A 186 -10.13 22.71 29.93
CA MET A 186 -9.47 23.98 29.64
C MET A 186 -7.97 23.79 29.35
N ALA A 187 -7.29 22.93 30.12
CA ALA A 187 -5.88 22.61 29.86
C ALA A 187 -5.67 21.92 28.50
N ARG A 188 -6.63 21.10 28.04
CA ARG A 188 -6.60 20.48 26.70
C ARG A 188 -6.75 21.52 25.59
N LEU A 189 -7.63 22.51 25.75
CA LEU A 189 -7.75 23.64 24.82
C LEU A 189 -6.45 24.44 24.76
N ASP A 190 -5.86 24.79 25.91
CA ASP A 190 -4.56 25.47 25.99
C ASP A 190 -3.47 24.68 25.26
N HIS A 191 -3.40 23.38 25.51
CA HIS A 191 -2.41 22.51 24.90
C HIS A 191 -2.57 22.44 23.38
N ALA A 192 -3.80 22.31 22.88
CA ALA A 192 -4.07 22.25 21.44
C ALA A 192 -3.65 23.54 20.70
N LEU A 193 -3.75 24.71 21.35
CA LEU A 193 -3.22 25.96 20.79
C LEU A 193 -1.68 26.03 20.88
N ASN A 194 -1.09 25.59 21.99
CA ASN A 194 0.36 25.66 22.19
C ASN A 194 1.15 24.70 21.29
N ILE A 195 0.61 23.51 21.02
CA ILE A 195 1.27 22.49 20.18
C ILE A 195 1.26 22.86 18.69
N MET A 196 0.51 23.87 18.26
CA MET A 196 0.50 24.31 16.86
C MET A 196 1.91 24.68 16.36
N VAL A 197 2.71 25.31 17.21
CA VAL A 197 4.09 25.71 16.87
C VAL A 197 4.98 24.48 16.68
N GLU A 198 4.86 23.48 17.56
CA GLU A 198 5.59 22.22 17.43
C GLU A 198 5.15 21.45 16.18
N ASN A 199 3.83 21.37 15.94
CA ASN A 199 3.26 20.75 14.75
C ASN A 199 3.73 21.45 13.46
N LEU A 200 3.91 22.76 13.46
CA LEU A 200 4.43 23.51 12.31
C LEU A 200 5.84 23.04 11.97
N GLU A 201 6.72 22.99 12.96
CA GLU A 201 8.12 22.56 12.77
C GLU A 201 8.20 21.09 12.36
N GLU A 202 7.37 20.22 12.94
CA GLU A 202 7.26 18.82 12.51
C GLU A 202 6.79 18.70 11.05
N ASN A 203 5.80 19.49 10.64
CA ASN A 203 5.33 19.49 9.26
C ASN A 203 6.37 20.03 8.27
N ARG A 204 7.17 21.03 8.67
CA ARG A 204 8.31 21.54 7.88
C ARG A 204 9.39 20.47 7.71
N ALA A 205 9.80 19.82 8.80
CA ALA A 205 10.77 18.71 8.75
C ALA A 205 10.25 17.54 7.88
N ASN A 206 8.96 17.21 8.00
CA ASN A 206 8.33 16.18 7.18
C ASN A 206 8.29 16.57 5.68
N LEU A 207 8.08 17.85 5.36
CA LEU A 207 8.14 18.35 3.99
C LEU A 207 9.55 18.20 3.42
N GLU A 208 10.58 18.61 4.17
CA GLU A 208 11.98 18.45 3.78
C GLU A 208 12.33 16.98 3.52
N ASN A 209 11.95 16.10 4.44
CA ASN A 209 12.15 14.65 4.28
C ASN A 209 11.45 14.09 3.05
N LEU A 210 10.20 14.49 2.77
CA LEU A 210 9.47 14.07 1.57
C LEU A 210 10.14 14.57 0.29
N THR A 211 10.66 15.81 0.29
CA THR A 211 11.38 16.34 -0.87
C THR A 211 12.70 15.61 -1.09
N ALA A 212 13.45 15.29 -0.03
CA ALA A 212 14.68 14.50 -0.13
C ALA A 212 14.41 13.09 -0.65
N GLN A 213 13.38 12.41 -0.15
CA GLN A 213 12.95 11.10 -0.65
C GLN A 213 12.53 11.16 -2.12
N MET A 214 11.88 12.24 -2.56
CA MET A 214 11.53 12.43 -3.96
C MET A 214 12.79 12.56 -4.84
N GLU A 215 13.78 13.33 -4.42
CA GLU A 215 15.05 13.47 -5.17
C GLU A 215 15.85 12.16 -5.21
N GLU A 216 15.93 11.45 -4.09
CA GLU A 216 16.55 10.12 -4.05
C GLU A 216 15.82 9.13 -4.96
N ALA A 217 14.49 9.13 -4.94
CA ALA A 217 13.68 8.30 -5.81
C ALA A 217 13.91 8.62 -7.30
N LYS A 218 14.09 9.90 -7.68
CA LYS A 218 14.44 10.27 -9.06
C LYS A 218 15.78 9.69 -9.50
N ILE A 219 16.77 9.69 -8.61
CA ILE A 219 18.09 9.11 -8.88
C ILE A 219 17.98 7.59 -9.01
N GLU A 220 17.25 6.93 -8.11
CA GLU A 220 17.09 5.48 -8.10
C GLU A 220 16.36 4.98 -9.36
N VAL A 221 15.33 5.69 -9.84
CA VAL A 221 14.64 5.33 -11.10
C VAL A 221 15.59 5.32 -12.29
N GLN A 222 16.61 6.19 -12.31
CA GLN A 222 17.58 6.23 -13.39
C GLN A 222 18.63 5.11 -13.32
N ARG A 223 18.72 4.38 -12.20
CA ARG A 223 19.67 3.28 -12.08
C ARG A 223 19.27 2.12 -12.99
N SER A 224 20.24 1.64 -13.76
CA SER A 224 20.10 0.45 -14.58
C SER A 224 20.29 -0.80 -13.74
N PHE A 225 19.72 -1.92 -14.20
CA PHE A 225 19.92 -3.22 -13.57
C PHE A 225 21.42 -3.56 -13.49
N PRO A 226 22.00 -3.79 -12.30
CA PRO A 226 23.45 -3.95 -12.14
C PRO A 226 24.05 -5.13 -12.91
N GLN A 227 23.27 -6.21 -13.08
CA GLN A 227 23.71 -7.44 -13.75
C GLN A 227 23.24 -7.51 -15.21
N GLU A 228 22.93 -6.38 -15.85
CA GLU A 228 22.45 -6.33 -17.23
C GLU A 228 23.46 -6.94 -18.21
N GLN A 229 24.75 -6.63 -18.03
CA GLN A 229 25.83 -7.20 -18.85
C GLN A 229 25.98 -8.71 -18.63
N GLU A 230 25.98 -9.16 -17.37
CA GLU A 230 26.07 -10.59 -17.01
C GLU A 230 24.90 -11.38 -17.61
N LEU A 231 23.68 -10.83 -17.54
CA LEU A 231 22.51 -11.44 -18.13
C LEU A 231 22.62 -11.53 -19.66
N ALA A 232 23.14 -10.49 -20.32
CA ALA A 232 23.33 -10.49 -21.77
C ALA A 232 24.36 -11.55 -22.20
N GLU A 233 25.54 -11.56 -21.57
CA GLU A 233 26.61 -12.52 -21.88
C GLU A 233 26.17 -13.98 -21.69
N LYS A 234 25.53 -14.28 -20.54
CA LYS A 234 25.06 -15.64 -20.26
C LYS A 234 23.91 -16.06 -21.17
N SER A 235 23.02 -15.12 -21.53
CA SER A 235 21.93 -15.38 -22.48
C SER A 235 22.47 -15.66 -23.89
N ASP A 236 23.48 -14.91 -24.34
CA ASP A 236 24.10 -15.11 -25.65
C ASP A 236 24.85 -16.44 -25.70
N ARG A 237 25.62 -16.78 -24.66
CA ARG A 237 26.31 -18.07 -24.55
C ARG A 237 25.32 -19.23 -24.58
N LEU A 238 24.22 -19.13 -23.82
CA LEU A 238 23.15 -20.13 -23.81
C LEU A 238 22.51 -20.29 -25.20
N ASN A 239 22.28 -19.20 -25.94
CA ASN A 239 21.73 -19.24 -27.28
C ASN A 239 22.69 -19.94 -28.28
N VAL A 240 23.98 -19.62 -28.22
CA VAL A 240 25.01 -20.28 -29.06
C VAL A 240 25.05 -21.79 -28.78
N LEU A 241 25.05 -22.20 -27.51
CA LEU A 241 25.01 -23.61 -27.10
C LEU A 241 23.75 -24.33 -27.61
N ARG A 242 22.58 -23.70 -27.48
CA ARG A 242 21.30 -24.24 -28.00
C ARG A 242 21.34 -24.44 -29.51
N ILE A 243 21.90 -23.49 -30.27
CA ILE A 243 22.03 -23.62 -31.73
C ILE A 243 23.01 -24.75 -32.10
N ALA A 244 24.16 -24.82 -31.44
CA ALA A 244 25.17 -25.85 -31.71
C ALA A 244 24.62 -27.26 -31.45
N LEU A 245 23.94 -27.47 -30.31
CA LEU A 245 23.31 -28.75 -29.97
C LEU A 245 22.18 -29.12 -30.94
N ASN A 246 21.37 -28.15 -31.38
CA ASN A 246 20.32 -28.38 -32.37
C ASN A 246 20.88 -28.75 -33.76
N MET A 247 22.05 -28.23 -34.14
CA MET A 247 22.70 -28.55 -35.41
C MET A 247 23.38 -29.92 -35.37
N ASP A 248 24.03 -30.28 -34.26
CA ASP A 248 24.61 -31.61 -34.05
C ASP A 248 23.51 -32.70 -33.91
N GLY A 249 22.34 -32.32 -33.39
CA GLY A 249 21.16 -33.17 -33.24
C GLY A 249 20.52 -33.64 -34.55
N LYS A 250 20.88 -33.08 -35.72
CA LYS A 250 20.44 -33.59 -37.03
C LYS A 250 20.98 -34.99 -37.37
N THR A 251 21.83 -35.59 -36.54
CA THR A 251 22.28 -36.98 -36.66
C THR A 251 21.61 -37.96 -35.68
N VAL A 252 20.62 -37.52 -34.88
CA VAL A 252 19.83 -38.40 -33.99
C VAL A 252 18.41 -38.62 -34.52
N GLY A 253 18.28 -38.75 -35.84
CA GLY A 253 17.03 -39.13 -36.53
C GLY A 253 16.62 -40.60 -36.34
N LYS A 254 16.97 -41.25 -35.22
CA LYS A 254 16.65 -42.67 -35.00
C LYS A 254 16.36 -43.08 -33.55
N ARG A 255 16.01 -42.14 -32.67
CA ARG A 255 15.53 -42.45 -31.31
C ARG A 255 14.15 -41.86 -30.96
N GLN A 256 13.43 -41.37 -31.97
CA GLN A 256 12.03 -40.94 -31.82
C GLN A 256 11.00 -42.05 -32.15
N ARG A 257 11.41 -43.24 -32.62
CA ARG A 257 10.47 -44.33 -32.97
C ARG A 257 10.32 -45.44 -31.94
N GLU A 258 11.12 -45.46 -30.88
CA GLU A 258 11.02 -46.50 -29.83
C GLU A 258 10.28 -46.01 -28.57
N ALA A 259 9.98 -44.71 -28.48
CA ALA A 259 9.22 -44.14 -27.35
C ALA A 259 7.71 -43.93 -27.66
N GLU A 260 7.32 -43.87 -28.94
CA GLU A 260 5.90 -43.74 -29.33
C GLU A 260 5.09 -45.05 -29.20
N GLU A 261 5.74 -46.22 -29.06
CA GLU A 261 5.05 -47.52 -28.84
C GLU A 261 4.84 -47.89 -27.37
N LEU A 262 5.44 -47.17 -26.41
CA LEU A 262 5.28 -47.43 -24.97
C LEU A 262 4.29 -46.47 -24.28
N GLU A 263 3.90 -45.37 -24.93
CA GLU A 263 2.91 -44.42 -24.40
C GLU A 263 1.50 -44.57 -25.01
N SER A 264 1.28 -45.50 -25.94
CA SER A 264 -0.07 -45.78 -26.46
C SER A 264 -0.97 -46.58 -25.51
N ASP A 265 -0.47 -47.00 -24.33
CA ASP A 265 -1.20 -47.90 -23.42
C ASP A 265 -1.61 -47.27 -22.07
N THR A 266 -1.49 -45.95 -21.89
CA THR A 266 -2.08 -45.25 -20.72
C THR A 266 -2.86 -44.00 -21.13
N GLN A 267 -4.12 -44.23 -21.45
CA GLN A 267 -5.18 -43.24 -21.65
C GLN A 267 -5.30 -42.22 -20.50
N GLY A 268 -5.53 -40.94 -20.86
CA GLY A 268 -6.02 -39.93 -19.92
C GLY A 268 -6.05 -38.51 -20.51
N GLY A 269 -7.12 -38.16 -21.20
CA GLY A 269 -7.29 -36.91 -21.95
C GLY A 269 -7.09 -35.61 -21.15
N GLN A 270 -6.51 -34.60 -21.81
CA GLN A 270 -6.32 -33.25 -21.28
C GLN A 270 -7.67 -32.59 -20.93
N PRO A 271 -7.79 -31.91 -19.77
CA PRO A 271 -9.00 -31.19 -19.43
C PRO A 271 -9.11 -29.92 -20.29
N SER A 272 -10.16 -29.87 -21.13
CA SER A 272 -10.53 -28.67 -21.88
C SER A 272 -10.92 -27.52 -20.95
N ILE A 273 -10.51 -26.29 -21.29
CA ILE A 273 -10.83 -25.02 -20.60
C ILE A 273 -12.33 -24.87 -20.30
N LYS A 274 -13.19 -25.43 -21.17
CA LYS A 274 -14.65 -25.48 -21.00
C LYS A 274 -15.10 -26.26 -19.76
N GLY A 275 -14.33 -27.26 -19.32
CA GLY A 275 -14.58 -28.05 -18.11
C GLY A 275 -14.03 -27.42 -16.82
N MET A 276 -13.16 -26.41 -16.92
CA MET A 276 -12.71 -25.63 -15.76
C MET A 276 -13.71 -24.52 -15.42
N LEU A 277 -14.29 -23.84 -16.42
CA LEU A 277 -15.31 -22.81 -16.23
C LEU A 277 -16.60 -23.34 -15.57
N LYS A 278 -17.00 -24.59 -15.86
CA LYS A 278 -18.18 -25.22 -15.26
C LYS A 278 -18.01 -25.59 -13.77
N ARG A 279 -16.77 -25.74 -13.29
CA ARG A 279 -16.46 -26.11 -11.89
C ARG A 279 -16.33 -24.91 -10.95
N LEU A 280 -16.18 -23.70 -11.49
CA LEU A 280 -16.01 -22.46 -10.70
C LEU A 280 -17.34 -21.78 -10.32
N GLY A 281 -18.49 -22.32 -10.72
CA GLY A 281 -19.79 -21.87 -10.19
C GLY A 281 -20.13 -20.40 -10.49
N VAL A 282 -19.58 -19.82 -11.55
CA VAL A 282 -19.92 -18.46 -12.00
C VAL A 282 -20.76 -18.55 -13.27
N GLU A 283 -22.02 -18.92 -13.14
CA GLU A 283 -23.04 -18.63 -14.15
C GLU A 283 -24.29 -18.08 -13.45
N SER A 284 -24.31 -16.76 -13.26
CA SER A 284 -25.53 -15.95 -13.34
C SER A 284 -25.17 -14.47 -13.38
N ALA A 285 -25.14 -13.91 -14.59
CA ALA A 285 -25.74 -12.63 -14.94
C ALA A 285 -25.28 -12.21 -16.35
N ALA A 286 -26.04 -12.61 -17.36
CA ALA A 286 -26.37 -11.80 -18.54
C ALA A 286 -27.01 -12.71 -19.61
N THR A 287 -28.23 -13.14 -19.36
CA THR A 287 -29.16 -13.41 -20.45
C THR A 287 -29.51 -12.09 -21.12
N ALA A 288 -28.96 -11.84 -22.29
CA ALA A 288 -29.54 -10.93 -23.27
C ALA A 288 -29.33 -11.53 -24.66
N SER A 289 -30.34 -12.29 -25.11
CA SER A 289 -30.52 -12.61 -26.52
C SER A 289 -30.55 -11.34 -27.38
N PRO A 290 -30.04 -11.39 -28.62
CA PRO A 290 -30.67 -10.72 -29.73
C PRO A 290 -31.31 -11.75 -30.67
N PRO A 291 -32.55 -11.53 -31.17
CA PRO A 291 -33.19 -12.45 -32.08
C PRO A 291 -32.69 -12.30 -33.53
N ALA A 292 -32.88 -13.42 -34.24
CA ALA A 292 -32.68 -13.75 -35.64
C ALA A 292 -32.76 -12.62 -36.70
N LYS A 293 -31.94 -12.78 -37.75
CA LYS A 293 -32.13 -12.15 -39.07
C LYS A 293 -32.30 -13.20 -40.17
N GLY A 294 -33.42 -13.09 -40.88
CA GLY A 294 -33.72 -13.57 -42.24
C GLY A 294 -35.14 -13.10 -42.57
N LYS A 295 -35.32 -11.96 -43.27
CA LYS A 295 -35.57 -11.82 -44.73
C LYS A 295 -36.73 -12.68 -45.21
N ASP A 296 -37.73 -12.23 -45.96
CA ASP A 296 -38.08 -10.98 -46.68
C ASP A 296 -39.60 -11.07 -47.01
N MET A 297 -40.17 -9.98 -47.57
CA MET A 297 -41.49 -9.87 -48.27
C MET A 297 -42.75 -9.83 -47.38
N GLU A 298 -43.79 -9.01 -47.61
CA GLU A 298 -44.12 -8.00 -48.61
C GLU A 298 -45.46 -7.34 -48.16
N VAL A 299 -45.71 -6.12 -48.65
CA VAL A 299 -47.02 -5.60 -49.13
C VAL A 299 -48.05 -4.98 -48.14
N ALA A 300 -48.37 -3.73 -48.51
CA ALA A 300 -49.67 -3.04 -48.55
C ALA A 300 -50.24 -2.31 -47.32
N ILE A 301 -50.31 -0.99 -47.56
CA ILE A 301 -51.34 0.02 -47.22
C ILE A 301 -51.29 0.55 -45.79
#